data_AF-A0A2X2BMD3-F1
#
_entry.id   AF-A0A2X2BMD3-F1
#
_cell.length_a   1.000
_cell.length_b   1.000
_cell.length_c   1.000
_cell.angle_alpha   90.00
_cell.angle_beta   90.00
_cell.angle_gamma   90.00
#
_symmetry.space_group_name_H-M   'P 1'
#
loop_
_entity.id
_entity.type
_entity.pdbx_description
1 polymer ?
#
loop_
_entity_poly.entity_id
_entity_poly.type
_entity_poly.pdbx_seq_one_letter_code
_entity_poly.pdbx_strand_id
1 'polypeptide(L)'
;MLSDKLNKPFILSSAVKKERISGKFDISSPEDAFELMVKRLSLLYFNDGESIYIYRDNEIQQQLFQVKNISLSKLKEYLQDVGLYDLRYPLRAGHDQRTFYLSGPPIYISLVKAAAELLDNDVQEQINENINNQVPTGSSRYGDEFVQIFPLKNTFVQDRTYILRDEKVVFTRYNNGFATAIYAIGRERKNSQKSA
;
A
#
# COMPACT_ATOMS: atom_id res chain seq x y z
N MET A 1 24.85 21.95 -25.38
CA MET A 1 24.29 22.78 -26.47
C MET A 1 22.78 22.62 -26.58
N LEU A 2 22.21 21.41 -26.71
CA LEU A 2 20.74 21.24 -26.73
C LEU A 2 20.09 21.25 -25.32
N SER A 3 20.71 20.58 -24.35
CA SER A 3 20.29 20.60 -22.93
C SER A 3 20.26 22.02 -22.34
N ASP A 4 21.25 22.83 -22.71
CA ASP A 4 21.40 24.23 -22.32
C ASP A 4 20.28 25.11 -22.90
N LYS A 5 19.93 24.88 -24.17
CA LYS A 5 18.82 25.56 -24.86
C LYS A 5 17.44 25.18 -24.29
N LEU A 6 17.27 23.93 -23.87
CA LEU A 6 16.03 23.43 -23.25
C LEU A 6 15.94 23.72 -21.75
N ASN A 7 16.99 24.32 -21.16
CA ASN A 7 17.12 24.57 -19.73
C ASN A 7 16.81 23.34 -18.86
N LYS A 8 17.20 22.15 -19.34
CA LYS A 8 16.97 20.88 -18.66
C LYS A 8 18.20 19.97 -18.76
N PRO A 9 18.67 19.38 -17.66
CA PRO A 9 19.72 18.37 -17.70
C PRO A 9 19.27 17.13 -18.49
N PHE A 10 20.20 16.59 -19.28
CA PHE A 10 19.99 15.39 -20.07
C PHE A 10 20.71 14.22 -19.41
N ILE A 11 19.97 13.18 -19.06
CA ILE A 11 20.50 11.98 -18.43
C ILE A 11 20.48 10.86 -19.45
N LEU A 12 21.67 10.48 -19.92
CA LEU A 12 21.83 9.46 -20.95
C LEU A 12 22.07 8.08 -20.34
N SER A 13 21.44 7.05 -20.91
CA SER A 13 21.77 5.66 -20.60
C SER A 13 23.20 5.30 -21.05
N SER A 14 23.77 4.24 -20.46
CA SER A 14 25.08 3.73 -20.85
C SER A 14 25.15 3.29 -22.32
N ALA A 15 24.02 2.88 -22.89
CA ALA A 15 23.86 2.54 -24.29
C ALA A 15 24.02 3.77 -25.20
N VAL A 16 23.33 4.87 -24.88
CA VAL A 16 23.34 6.11 -25.66
C VAL A 16 24.67 6.85 -25.51
N LYS A 17 25.30 6.83 -24.32
CA LYS A 17 26.60 7.49 -24.06
C LYS A 17 27.74 7.04 -24.99
N LYS A 18 27.65 5.84 -25.55
CA LYS A 18 28.68 5.28 -26.44
C LYS A 18 28.52 5.74 -27.89
N GLU A 19 27.37 6.30 -28.25
CA GLU A 19 27.09 6.75 -29.60
C GLU A 19 27.64 8.16 -29.83
N ARG A 20 28.16 8.38 -31.04
CA ARG A 20 28.60 9.70 -31.47
C ARG A 20 27.71 10.15 -32.60
N ILE A 21 27.03 11.27 -32.38
CA ILE A 21 26.15 11.89 -33.37
C ILE A 21 26.90 13.08 -33.96
N SER A 22 27.06 13.10 -35.27
CA SER A 22 27.58 14.23 -36.02
C SER A 22 26.56 14.69 -37.04
N GLY A 23 26.35 16.00 -37.15
CA GLY A 23 25.36 16.55 -38.06
C GLY A 23 25.16 18.05 -37.85
N LYS A 24 24.48 18.67 -38.81
CA LYS A 24 23.95 20.03 -38.66
C LYS A 24 22.52 19.91 -38.13
N PHE A 25 22.30 20.46 -36.94
CA PHE A 25 20.98 20.55 -36.34
C PHE A 25 20.56 22.01 -36.35
N ASP A 26 19.36 22.27 -36.85
CA ASP A 26 18.74 23.58 -36.67
C ASP A 26 18.23 23.66 -35.23
N ILE A 27 18.77 24.59 -34.43
CA ILE A 27 18.43 24.78 -33.00
C ILE A 27 17.69 26.10 -32.81
N SER A 28 16.97 26.54 -33.84
CA SER A 28 16.03 27.67 -33.77
C SER A 28 14.83 27.33 -32.89
N SER A 29 14.32 26.09 -32.99
CA SER A 29 13.32 25.52 -32.07
C SER A 29 13.92 24.29 -31.36
N PRO A 30 14.42 24.44 -30.12
CA PRO A 30 15.09 23.35 -29.40
C PRO A 30 14.22 22.11 -29.20
N GLU A 31 12.92 22.29 -28.99
CA GLU A 31 11.94 21.23 -28.78
C GLU A 31 11.73 20.41 -30.07
N ASP A 32 11.50 21.09 -31.19
CA ASP A 32 11.35 20.42 -32.49
C ASP A 32 12.63 19.70 -32.92
N ALA A 33 13.79 20.34 -32.65
CA ALA A 33 15.09 19.75 -32.91
C ALA A 33 15.32 18.49 -32.08
N PHE A 34 14.90 18.51 -30.81
CA PHE A 34 14.96 17.36 -29.92
C PHE A 34 14.03 16.23 -30.40
N GLU A 35 12.77 16.52 -30.71
CA GLU A 35 11.81 15.54 -31.22
C GLU A 35 12.29 14.91 -32.54
N LEU A 36 12.83 15.71 -33.45
CA LEU A 36 13.41 15.21 -34.69
C LEU A 36 14.62 14.30 -34.42
N MET A 37 15.47 14.66 -33.47
CA MET A 37 16.63 13.87 -33.07
C MET A 37 16.21 12.52 -32.48
N VAL A 38 15.27 12.53 -31.52
CA VAL A 38 14.70 11.32 -30.90
C VAL A 38 14.13 10.40 -31.97
N LYS A 39 13.35 10.95 -32.91
CA LYS A 39 12.73 10.19 -33.98
C LYS A 39 13.75 9.62 -34.97
N ARG A 40 14.76 10.39 -35.37
CA ARG A 40 15.78 9.94 -36.36
C ARG A 40 16.73 8.89 -35.81
N LEU A 41 17.04 8.98 -34.51
CA LEU A 41 17.97 8.09 -33.83
C LEU A 41 17.27 6.92 -33.14
N SER A 42 15.94 6.80 -33.29
CA SER A 42 15.13 5.78 -32.61
C SER A 42 15.39 5.74 -31.10
N LEU A 43 15.44 6.91 -30.47
CA LEU A 43 15.64 7.04 -29.03
C LEU A 43 14.29 7.03 -28.32
N LEU A 44 14.30 6.52 -27.10
CA LEU A 44 13.21 6.67 -26.14
C LEU A 44 13.58 7.79 -25.18
N TYR A 45 12.60 8.57 -24.75
CA TYR A 45 12.82 9.55 -23.70
C TYR A 45 11.69 9.59 -22.68
N PHE A 46 12.03 10.05 -21.48
CA PHE A 46 11.09 10.35 -20.40
C PHE A 46 11.47 11.70 -19.78
N ASN A 47 10.47 12.54 -19.51
CA ASN A 47 10.64 13.85 -18.92
C ASN A 47 9.81 13.89 -17.64
N ASP A 48 10.47 14.04 -16.49
CA ASP A 48 9.83 14.10 -15.18
C ASP A 48 9.49 15.54 -14.75
N GLY A 49 9.72 16.51 -15.63
CA GLY A 49 9.56 17.94 -15.37
C GLY A 49 10.90 18.64 -15.14
N GLU A 50 11.85 17.99 -14.48
CA GLU A 50 13.16 18.55 -14.11
C GLU A 50 14.25 18.12 -15.09
N SER A 51 14.29 16.83 -15.42
CA SER A 51 15.31 16.18 -16.23
C SER A 51 14.71 15.44 -17.42
N ILE A 52 15.49 15.34 -18.49
CA ILE A 52 15.15 14.51 -19.65
C ILE A 52 16.05 13.28 -19.66
N TYR A 53 15.45 12.12 -19.46
CA TYR A 53 16.12 10.83 -19.52
C TYR A 53 16.02 10.27 -20.93
N ILE A 54 17.15 9.82 -21.49
CA ILE A 54 17.24 9.34 -22.87
C ILE A 54 17.83 7.93 -22.88
N TYR A 55 17.15 7.06 -23.60
CA TYR A 55 17.43 5.63 -23.73
C TYR A 55 17.44 5.22 -25.20
N ARG A 56 18.07 4.09 -25.49
CA ARG A 56 17.94 3.43 -26.80
C ARG A 56 16.62 2.65 -26.84
N ASP A 57 16.03 2.48 -28.02
CA ASP A 57 14.84 1.65 -28.25
C ASP A 57 14.90 0.24 -27.64
N ASN A 58 16.07 -0.38 -27.67
CA ASN A 58 16.29 -1.72 -27.13
C ASN A 58 16.40 -1.80 -25.60
N GLU A 59 16.37 -0.67 -24.90
CA GLU A 59 16.35 -0.60 -23.43
C GLU A 59 14.92 -0.53 -22.88
N ILE A 60 13.90 -0.62 -23.74
CA ILE A 60 12.52 -0.69 -23.28
C ILE A 60 12.32 -1.90 -22.38
N GLN A 61 11.71 -1.66 -21.22
CA GLN A 61 11.38 -2.70 -20.27
C GLN A 61 9.86 -2.88 -20.20
N GLN A 62 9.47 -4.05 -19.75
CA GLN A 62 8.08 -4.43 -19.53
C GLN A 62 8.00 -5.08 -18.18
N GLN A 63 7.05 -4.63 -17.36
CA GLN A 63 6.89 -5.18 -16.04
C GLN A 63 5.41 -5.25 -15.65
N LEU A 64 5.08 -6.37 -15.02
CA LEU A 64 3.79 -6.59 -14.38
C LEU A 64 3.94 -6.27 -12.90
N PHE A 65 3.02 -5.47 -12.37
CA PHE A 65 2.96 -5.10 -10.97
C PHE A 65 1.59 -5.45 -10.42
N GLN A 66 1.56 -5.85 -9.15
CA GLN A 66 0.32 -6.05 -8.43
C GLN A 66 0.32 -5.17 -7.19
N VAL A 67 -0.77 -4.43 -7.01
CA VAL A 67 -1.05 -3.64 -5.80
C VAL A 67 -2.10 -4.35 -4.94
N LYS A 68 -2.08 -4.13 -3.64
CA LYS A 68 -2.98 -4.85 -2.72
C LYS A 68 -4.26 -4.07 -2.43
N ASN A 69 -4.14 -2.76 -2.25
CA ASN A 69 -5.16 -1.91 -1.61
C ASN A 69 -5.59 -0.72 -2.46
N ILE A 70 -4.77 -0.33 -3.44
CA ILE A 70 -5.10 0.76 -4.37
C ILE A 70 -5.65 0.25 -5.70
N SER A 71 -6.40 1.09 -6.41
CA SER A 71 -6.87 0.84 -7.78
C SER A 71 -6.00 1.56 -8.81
N LEU A 72 -6.08 1.15 -10.09
CA LEU A 72 -5.36 1.84 -11.17
C LEU A 72 -5.71 3.32 -11.23
N SER A 73 -6.99 3.65 -11.07
CA SER A 73 -7.47 5.03 -11.19
C SER A 73 -6.78 5.93 -10.18
N LYS A 74 -6.64 5.48 -8.93
CA LYS A 74 -5.98 6.26 -7.87
C LYS A 74 -4.49 6.47 -8.16
N LEU A 75 -3.80 5.43 -8.64
CA LEU A 75 -2.40 5.54 -9.05
C LEU A 75 -2.25 6.50 -10.23
N LYS A 76 -3.14 6.41 -11.23
CA LYS A 76 -3.11 7.28 -12.41
C LYS A 76 -3.35 8.74 -12.04
N GLU A 77 -4.35 9.02 -11.21
CA GLU A 77 -4.63 10.37 -10.68
C GLU A 77 -3.40 10.93 -9.98
N TYR A 78 -2.80 10.15 -9.08
CA TYR A 78 -1.58 10.58 -8.39
C TYR A 78 -0.44 10.90 -9.35
N LEU A 79 -0.18 10.02 -10.33
CA LEU A 79 0.86 10.26 -11.35
C LEU A 79 0.58 11.51 -12.20
N GLN A 80 -0.68 11.83 -12.46
CA GLN A 80 -1.08 13.05 -13.16
C GLN A 80 -0.84 14.28 -12.28
N ASP A 81 -1.20 14.21 -11.00
CA ASP A 81 -1.03 15.30 -10.03
C ASP A 81 0.45 15.67 -9.85
N VAL A 82 1.34 14.68 -9.79
CA VAL A 82 2.78 14.92 -9.65
C VAL A 82 3.50 15.13 -11.00
N GLY A 83 2.77 15.17 -12.12
CA GLY A 83 3.34 15.41 -13.44
C GLY A 83 4.20 14.27 -14.02
N LEU A 84 4.14 13.07 -13.43
CA LEU A 84 4.88 11.90 -13.89
C LEU A 84 4.12 11.07 -14.93
N TYR A 85 2.82 11.29 -15.12
CA TYR A 85 2.03 10.53 -16.08
C TYR A 85 2.35 10.91 -17.54
N ASP A 86 2.85 9.95 -18.32
CA ASP A 86 3.15 10.13 -19.73
C ASP A 86 2.24 9.26 -20.60
N LEU A 87 1.51 9.88 -21.54
CA LEU A 87 0.56 9.18 -22.42
C LEU A 87 1.25 8.18 -23.37
N ARG A 88 2.55 8.35 -23.64
CA ARG A 88 3.32 7.46 -24.52
C ARG A 88 3.57 6.10 -23.90
N TYR A 89 3.52 6.01 -22.58
CA TYR A 89 3.76 4.81 -21.79
C TYR A 89 2.53 4.49 -20.92
N PRO A 90 1.39 4.11 -21.53
CA PRO A 90 0.13 3.98 -20.81
C PRO A 90 0.15 2.82 -19.82
N LEU A 91 -0.40 3.05 -18.62
CA LEU A 91 -0.65 1.99 -17.64
C LEU A 91 -1.87 1.17 -18.08
N ARG A 92 -1.70 -0.15 -18.25
CA ARG A 92 -2.78 -1.07 -18.65
C ARG A 92 -3.18 -1.94 -17.46
N ALA A 93 -4.46 -1.89 -17.06
CA ALA A 93 -4.97 -2.76 -16.01
C ALA A 93 -5.47 -4.10 -16.55
N GLY A 94 -5.30 -5.14 -15.75
CA GLY A 94 -6.03 -6.40 -15.85
C GLY A 94 -7.48 -6.25 -15.37
N HIS A 95 -8.25 -7.34 -15.48
CA HIS A 95 -9.66 -7.36 -15.10
C HIS A 95 -9.89 -7.07 -13.60
N ASP A 96 -8.93 -7.44 -12.76
CA ASP A 96 -8.96 -7.27 -11.30
C ASP A 96 -8.72 -5.83 -10.83
N GLN A 97 -8.37 -4.91 -11.74
CA GLN A 97 -7.95 -3.52 -11.45
C GLN A 97 -6.82 -3.37 -10.40
N ARG A 98 -6.11 -4.46 -10.12
CA ARG A 98 -5.02 -4.55 -9.14
C ARG A 98 -3.72 -5.03 -9.77
N THR A 99 -3.83 -5.68 -10.93
CA THR A 99 -2.67 -6.07 -11.73
C THR A 99 -2.50 -5.07 -12.87
N PHE A 100 -1.32 -4.48 -12.98
CA PHE A 100 -0.99 -3.49 -14.00
C PHE A 100 0.20 -3.93 -14.82
N TYR A 101 0.07 -3.78 -16.13
CA TYR A 101 1.13 -3.95 -17.09
C TYR A 101 1.64 -2.57 -17.53
N LEU A 102 2.95 -2.38 -17.42
CA LEU A 102 3.64 -1.16 -17.82
C LEU A 102 4.78 -1.50 -18.77
N SER A 103 4.92 -0.71 -19.84
CA SER A 103 6.05 -0.77 -20.74
C SER A 103 6.58 0.63 -21.00
N GLY A 104 7.89 0.80 -20.87
CA GLY A 104 8.53 2.09 -21.06
C GLY A 104 9.99 2.10 -20.63
N PRO A 105 10.59 3.30 -20.52
CA PRO A 105 11.96 3.47 -20.07
C PRO A 105 12.16 2.93 -18.64
N PRO A 106 13.33 2.33 -18.33
CA PRO A 106 13.59 1.73 -17.01
C PRO A 106 13.35 2.68 -15.83
N ILE A 107 13.72 3.96 -15.96
CA ILE A 107 13.49 4.98 -14.92
C ILE A 107 12.00 5.22 -14.69
N TYR A 108 11.21 5.28 -15.76
CA TYR A 108 9.77 5.52 -15.67
C TYR A 108 9.08 4.37 -14.93
N ILE A 109 9.43 3.14 -15.28
CA ILE A 109 8.91 1.94 -14.61
C ILE A 109 9.26 1.96 -13.12
N SER A 110 10.48 2.34 -12.78
CA SER A 110 10.94 2.41 -11.39
C SER A 110 10.18 3.46 -10.58
N LEU A 111 9.93 4.64 -11.17
CA LEU A 111 9.16 5.72 -10.54
C LEU A 111 7.70 5.32 -10.32
N VAL A 112 7.05 4.74 -11.32
CA VAL A 112 5.66 4.27 -11.20
C VAL A 112 5.55 3.18 -10.12
N LYS A 113 6.52 2.27 -10.06
CA LYS A 113 6.58 1.24 -9.02
C LYS A 113 6.69 1.85 -7.62
N ALA A 114 7.61 2.79 -7.43
CA ALA A 114 7.80 3.45 -6.14
C ALA A 114 6.56 4.23 -5.70
N ALA A 115 5.90 4.93 -6.64
CA ALA A 115 4.63 5.60 -6.37
C ALA A 115 3.51 4.63 -5.98
N ALA A 116 3.41 3.49 -6.68
CA ALA A 116 2.43 2.46 -6.35
C ALA A 116 2.66 1.87 -4.95
N GLU A 117 3.91 1.53 -4.60
CA GLU A 117 4.26 1.02 -3.27
C GLU A 117 3.97 2.05 -2.17
N LEU A 118 4.30 3.33 -2.40
CA LEU A 118 4.01 4.41 -1.45
C LEU A 118 2.51 4.54 -1.17
N LEU A 119 1.68 4.61 -2.21
CA LEU A 119 0.23 4.73 -2.07
C LEU A 119 -0.39 3.48 -1.45
N ASP A 120 0.12 2.29 -1.78
CA ASP A 120 -0.38 1.03 -1.22
C ASP A 120 -0.11 0.97 0.29
N ASN A 121 1.06 1.44 0.74
CA ASN A 121 1.42 1.50 2.16
C ASN A 121 0.62 2.56 2.92
N ASP A 122 0.42 3.76 2.37
CA ASP A 122 -0.40 4.81 2.99
C ASP A 122 -1.83 4.32 3.29
N VAL A 123 -2.45 3.62 2.32
CA VAL A 123 -3.78 3.03 2.54
C VAL A 123 -3.74 1.91 3.59
N GLN A 124 -2.67 1.11 3.66
CA GLN A 124 -2.53 0.10 4.71
C GLN A 124 -2.41 0.71 6.10
N GLU A 125 -1.62 1.76 6.25
CA GLU A 125 -1.46 2.46 7.52
C GLU A 125 -2.80 3.04 7.99
N GLN A 126 -3.55 3.68 7.10
CA GLN A 126 -4.90 4.18 7.40
C GLN A 126 -5.87 3.07 7.80
N ILE A 127 -5.82 1.89 7.15
CA ILE A 127 -6.63 0.74 7.54
C ILE A 127 -6.24 0.27 8.95
N ASN A 128 -4.95 0.19 9.25
CA ASN A 128 -4.44 -0.24 10.56
C ASN A 128 -4.81 0.76 11.68
N GLU A 129 -4.71 2.06 11.42
CA GLU A 129 -5.13 3.10 12.38
C GLU A 129 -6.62 3.03 12.68
N ASN A 130 -7.47 2.92 11.65
CA ASN A 130 -8.91 2.78 11.83
C ASN A 130 -9.27 1.52 12.65
N ILE A 131 -8.51 0.45 12.47
CA ILE A 131 -8.66 -0.78 13.25
C ILE A 131 -8.25 -0.57 14.72
N ASN A 132 -7.12 0.10 14.96
CA ASN A 132 -6.62 0.34 16.33
C ASN A 132 -7.53 1.32 17.10
N ASN A 133 -8.11 2.30 16.42
CA ASN A 133 -9.05 3.25 17.01
C ASN A 133 -10.40 2.62 17.40
N GLN A 134 -10.69 1.41 16.91
CA GLN A 134 -11.87 0.62 17.30
C GLN A 134 -11.62 -0.29 18.51
N VAL A 135 -10.41 -0.32 19.07
CA VAL A 135 -10.10 -1.11 20.28
C VAL A 135 -10.55 -0.28 21.51
N PRO A 136 -11.59 -0.69 22.25
CA PRO A 136 -12.03 0.05 23.44
C PRO A 136 -10.91 0.14 24.48
N THR A 137 -10.80 1.28 25.17
CA THR A 137 -9.80 1.48 26.24
C THR A 137 -9.87 0.35 27.29
N GLY A 138 -8.75 -0.31 27.56
CA GLY A 138 -8.67 -1.47 28.47
C GLY A 138 -8.87 -2.83 27.79
N SER A 139 -9.00 -2.85 26.47
CA SER A 139 -8.95 -4.06 25.66
C SER A 139 -7.70 -4.10 24.78
N SER A 140 -7.26 -5.31 24.46
CA SER A 140 -6.16 -5.59 23.55
C SER A 140 -6.69 -6.49 22.43
N ARG A 141 -6.29 -6.22 21.19
CA ARG A 141 -6.64 -7.08 20.05
C ARG A 141 -5.66 -8.26 19.97
N TYR A 142 -6.18 -9.48 19.83
CA TYR A 142 -5.41 -10.69 19.59
C TYR A 142 -5.99 -11.39 18.35
N GLY A 143 -5.35 -11.22 17.19
CA GLY A 143 -5.91 -11.66 15.91
C GLY A 143 -7.16 -10.87 15.52
N ASP A 144 -8.27 -11.56 15.25
CA ASP A 144 -9.59 -10.95 14.98
C ASP A 144 -10.46 -10.77 16.23
N GLU A 145 -9.96 -11.15 17.41
CA GLU A 145 -10.70 -11.07 18.66
C GLU A 145 -10.23 -9.90 19.53
N PHE A 146 -11.17 -9.29 20.26
CA PHE A 146 -10.88 -8.27 21.27
C PHE A 146 -10.92 -8.92 22.66
N VAL A 147 -9.81 -8.82 23.41
CA VAL A 147 -9.71 -9.29 24.79
C VAL A 147 -9.72 -8.10 25.73
N GLN A 148 -10.75 -7.96 26.55
CA GLN A 148 -10.85 -6.90 27.57
C GLN A 148 -10.56 -7.46 28.96
N ILE A 149 -9.62 -6.85 29.68
CA ILE A 149 -9.28 -7.24 31.06
C ILE A 149 -10.07 -6.35 32.02
N PHE A 150 -10.96 -6.96 32.81
CA PHE A 150 -11.71 -6.28 33.86
C PHE A 150 -11.11 -6.61 35.23
N PRO A 151 -10.36 -5.69 35.87
CA PRO A 151 -9.87 -5.92 37.23
C PRO A 151 -11.04 -5.88 38.23
N LEU A 152 -11.29 -7.00 38.91
CA LEU A 152 -12.30 -7.05 39.96
C LEU A 152 -11.74 -6.42 41.25
N LYS A 153 -12.38 -5.35 41.73
CA LYS A 153 -11.94 -4.63 42.95
C LYS A 153 -12.60 -5.15 44.24
N ASN A 154 -13.80 -5.71 44.13
CA ASN A 154 -14.66 -6.01 45.30
C ASN A 154 -15.03 -7.50 45.43
N THR A 155 -14.60 -8.36 44.50
CA THR A 155 -15.00 -9.77 44.46
C THR A 155 -13.93 -10.64 43.81
N PHE A 156 -13.92 -11.93 44.14
CA PHE A 156 -12.94 -12.91 43.66
C PHE A 156 -13.40 -13.61 42.37
N VAL A 157 -12.44 -13.99 41.53
CA VAL A 157 -12.67 -14.70 40.26
C VAL A 157 -12.98 -16.19 40.48
N GLN A 158 -12.41 -16.80 41.52
CA GLN A 158 -12.50 -18.24 41.82
C GLN A 158 -13.54 -18.56 42.89
N ASP A 159 -14.15 -19.75 42.79
CA ASP A 159 -15.09 -20.29 43.77
C ASP A 159 -14.38 -20.52 45.11
N ARG A 160 -14.96 -20.04 46.22
CA ARG A 160 -14.41 -20.29 47.56
C ARG A 160 -15.21 -21.38 48.27
N THR A 161 -14.52 -22.41 48.73
CA THR A 161 -15.08 -23.41 49.65
C THR A 161 -14.63 -23.08 51.06
N TYR A 162 -15.57 -22.94 51.99
CA TYR A 162 -15.27 -22.75 53.41
C TYR A 162 -15.54 -24.06 54.16
N ILE A 163 -14.59 -24.47 55.00
CA ILE A 163 -14.74 -25.61 55.91
C ILE A 163 -14.99 -25.02 57.30
N LEU A 164 -16.15 -25.28 57.88
CA LEU A 164 -16.51 -24.82 59.23
C LEU A 164 -16.65 -26.05 60.12
N ARG A 165 -15.77 -26.18 61.12
CA ARG A 165 -15.83 -27.21 62.19
C ARG A 165 -16.25 -28.59 61.67
N ASP A 166 -15.48 -29.11 60.73
CA ASP A 166 -15.62 -30.45 60.13
C ASP A 166 -16.86 -30.73 59.26
N GLU A 167 -17.69 -29.72 58.96
CA GLU A 167 -18.65 -29.79 57.85
C GLU A 167 -18.24 -28.89 56.68
N LYS A 168 -18.21 -29.48 55.48
CA LYS A 168 -17.99 -28.78 54.22
C LYS A 168 -19.27 -28.03 53.84
N VAL A 169 -19.42 -26.80 54.32
CA VAL A 169 -20.58 -25.96 54.01
C VAL A 169 -20.33 -25.20 52.71
N VAL A 170 -21.04 -25.60 51.64
CA VAL A 170 -21.09 -24.89 50.37
C VAL A 170 -22.26 -23.89 50.43
N PHE A 171 -21.97 -22.60 50.55
CA PHE A 171 -22.96 -21.54 50.40
C PHE A 171 -23.32 -21.34 48.91
N THR A 172 -24.25 -22.17 48.41
CA THR A 172 -24.69 -22.21 47.00
C THR A 172 -25.16 -20.86 46.44
N ARG A 173 -25.59 -19.90 47.28
CA ARG A 173 -26.08 -18.59 46.81
C ARG A 173 -24.98 -17.58 46.48
N TYR A 174 -23.75 -17.76 46.96
CA TYR A 174 -22.66 -16.78 46.84
C TYR A 174 -21.30 -17.37 46.41
N ASN A 175 -21.20 -18.67 46.18
CA ASN A 175 -19.93 -19.35 45.94
C ASN A 175 -19.51 -19.48 44.47
N ASN A 176 -20.38 -19.13 43.53
CA ASN A 176 -19.95 -19.06 42.12
C ASN A 176 -19.11 -17.80 41.96
N GLY A 177 -17.80 -17.97 41.80
CA GLY A 177 -16.91 -16.94 41.30
C GLY A 177 -17.43 -16.38 39.99
N PHE A 178 -17.04 -15.13 39.71
CA PHE A 178 -17.54 -14.39 38.53
C PHE A 178 -17.40 -15.19 37.22
N ALA A 179 -16.32 -15.97 37.07
CA ALA A 179 -16.09 -16.78 35.87
C ALA A 179 -17.17 -17.87 35.67
N THR A 180 -17.49 -18.62 36.72
CA THR A 180 -18.48 -19.71 36.69
C THR A 180 -19.88 -19.19 36.38
N ALA A 181 -20.26 -18.06 36.99
CA ALA A 181 -21.56 -17.43 36.76
C ALA A 181 -21.74 -16.91 35.33
N ILE A 182 -20.72 -16.22 34.78
CA ILE A 182 -20.76 -15.71 33.41
C ILE A 182 -20.81 -16.86 32.39
N TYR A 183 -20.06 -17.94 32.63
CA TYR A 183 -20.07 -19.11 31.76
C TYR A 183 -21.45 -19.79 31.70
N ALA A 184 -22.12 -19.95 32.85
CA ALA A 184 -23.45 -20.55 32.92
C ALA A 184 -24.51 -19.74 32.14
N ILE A 185 -24.52 -18.41 32.31
CA ILE A 185 -25.44 -17.51 31.59
C ILE A 185 -25.20 -17.54 30.07
N GLY A 186 -23.93 -17.58 29.65
CA GLY A 186 -23.59 -17.66 28.23
C GLY A 186 -24.09 -18.95 27.56
N ARG A 187 -24.05 -20.08 28.29
CA ARG A 187 -24.51 -21.38 27.80
C ARG A 187 -26.03 -21.43 27.60
N GLU A 188 -26.81 -20.84 28.50
CA GLU A 188 -28.26 -20.78 28.39
C GLU A 188 -28.70 -19.99 27.15
N ARG A 189 -28.07 -18.83 26.88
CA ARG A 189 -28.37 -18.02 25.69
C ARG A 189 -28.06 -18.75 24.38
N LYS A 190 -26.97 -19.51 24.34
CA LYS A 190 -26.57 -20.28 23.14
C LYS A 190 -27.52 -21.45 22.85
N ASN A 191 -28.14 -22.02 23.88
CA ASN A 191 -29.13 -23.09 23.72
C ASN A 191 -30.51 -22.58 23.26
N SER A 192 -30.94 -21.39 23.71
CA SER A 192 -32.18 -20.77 23.22
C SER A 192 -32.12 -20.37 21.74
N GLN A 193 -30.95 -19.95 21.24
CA GLN A 193 -30.78 -19.60 19.82
C GLN A 193 -30.71 -20.81 18.88
N LYS A 194 -30.48 -22.01 19.40
CA LYS A 194 -30.42 -23.26 18.62
C LYS A 194 -31.76 -23.99 18.50
N SER A 195 -32.79 -23.51 19.21
CA SER A 195 -34.14 -24.09 19.25
C SER A 195 -35.18 -23.24 18.50
N ALA A 196 -34.73 -22.30 17.66
CA ALA A 196 -35.52 -21.52 16.71
C ALA A 196 -34.99 -21.77 15.31
#